data_AF-D1AYS1-F1
#
_entry.id   AF-D1AYS1-F1
#
_cell.length_a   1.000
_cell.length_b   1.000
_cell.length_c   1.000
_cell.angle_alpha   90.00
_cell.angle_beta   90.00
_cell.angle_gamma   90.00
#
_symmetry.space_group_name_H-M   'P 1'
#
loop_
_entity.id
_entity.type
_entity.pdbx_description
1 polymer ?
#
loop_
_entity_poly.entity_id
_entity_poly.type
_entity_poly.pdbx_seq_one_letter_code
_entity_poly.pdbx_strand_id
1 'polypeptide(L)'
;MNKKILAIFTLFLFISCSGVTPMSKHHIKEISNIASMKIFEEAFERVGYKDMRIYKRGFGKWFVSAYGDKGIYMLEIDEDGKILKYQKNNYTE
;
A
#
# COMPACT_ATOMS: atom_id res chain seq x y z
N MET A 1 -24.67 -43.32 2.66
CA MET A 1 -23.93 -42.04 2.53
C MET A 1 -22.43 -42.34 2.57
N ASN A 2 -21.77 -42.31 1.41
CA ASN A 2 -20.41 -42.84 1.24
C ASN A 2 -19.40 -41.97 1.99
N LYS A 3 -18.73 -42.53 3.01
CA LYS A 3 -17.72 -41.84 3.86
C LYS A 3 -16.62 -41.12 3.05
N LYS A 4 -16.39 -41.51 1.80
CA LYS A 4 -15.45 -40.89 0.85
C LYS A 4 -15.87 -39.47 0.41
N ILE A 5 -17.16 -39.17 0.34
CA ILE A 5 -17.67 -37.86 -0.09
C ILE A 5 -17.52 -36.82 1.03
N LEU A 6 -17.70 -37.23 2.28
CA LEU A 6 -17.55 -36.36 3.45
C LEU A 6 -16.09 -35.88 3.62
N ALA A 7 -15.11 -36.75 3.34
CA ALA A 7 -13.70 -36.44 3.43
C ALA A 7 -13.22 -35.40 2.39
N ILE A 8 -13.85 -35.38 1.21
CA ILE A 8 -13.50 -34.45 0.11
C ILE A 8 -13.90 -33.01 0.45
N PHE A 9 -15.02 -32.81 1.14
CA PHE A 9 -15.47 -31.47 1.56
C PHE A 9 -14.55 -30.82 2.60
N THR A 10 -13.99 -31.62 3.52
CA THR A 10 -13.04 -31.14 4.54
C THR A 10 -11.68 -30.69 3.97
N LEU A 11 -11.26 -31.21 2.81
CA LEU A 11 -9.96 -30.87 2.22
C LEU A 11 -9.95 -29.47 1.58
N PHE A 12 -11.11 -28.94 1.19
CA PHE A 12 -11.24 -27.62 0.57
C PHE A 12 -11.09 -26.45 1.55
N LEU A 13 -11.21 -26.70 2.86
CA LEU A 13 -11.17 -25.67 3.91
C LEU A 13 -9.75 -25.25 4.33
N PHE A 14 -8.71 -25.97 3.89
CA PHE A 14 -7.32 -25.70 4.31
C PHE A 14 -6.52 -24.81 3.34
N ILE A 15 -7.08 -24.42 2.19
CA ILE A 15 -6.35 -23.65 1.15
C ILE A 15 -6.54 -22.13 1.32
N SER A 16 -7.41 -21.66 2.22
CA SER A 16 -7.72 -20.23 2.39
C SER A 16 -6.75 -19.46 3.29
N CYS A 17 -5.51 -19.92 3.45
CA CYS A 17 -4.46 -19.14 4.11
C CYS A 17 -3.76 -18.25 3.08
N SER A 18 -4.48 -17.25 2.55
CA SER A 18 -3.83 -16.14 1.83
C SER A 18 -3.05 -15.34 2.88
N GLY A 19 -1.80 -15.74 3.11
CA GLY A 19 -0.91 -15.10 4.07
C GLY A 19 -0.66 -13.64 3.69
N VAL A 20 -1.45 -12.74 4.26
CA VAL A 20 -1.14 -11.31 4.27
C VAL A 20 0.02 -11.19 5.25
N THR A 21 1.25 -11.17 4.71
CA THR A 21 2.45 -11.05 5.54
C THR A 21 2.40 -9.70 6.27
N PRO A 22 2.53 -9.68 7.61
CA PRO A 22 2.52 -8.42 8.35
C PRO A 22 3.70 -7.57 7.87
N MET A 23 3.38 -6.41 7.31
CA MET A 23 4.36 -5.46 6.79
C MET A 23 5.30 -5.01 7.93
N SER A 24 6.61 -4.95 7.67
CA SER A 24 7.54 -4.31 8.61
C SER A 24 7.14 -2.85 8.82
N LYS A 25 6.84 -2.48 10.07
CA LYS A 25 6.53 -1.08 10.45
C LYS A 25 7.66 -0.12 10.07
N HIS A 26 8.91 -0.60 10.04
CA HIS A 26 10.08 0.20 9.68
C HIS A 26 10.02 0.66 8.22
N HIS A 27 9.73 -0.27 7.29
CA HIS A 27 9.64 0.07 5.87
C HIS A 27 8.48 1.02 5.58
N ILE A 28 7.33 0.84 6.25
CA ILE A 28 6.20 1.77 6.10
C ILE A 28 6.60 3.20 6.49
N LYS A 29 7.33 3.36 7.60
CA LYS A 29 7.76 4.68 8.06
C LYS A 29 8.73 5.34 7.08
N GLU A 30 9.68 4.58 6.55
CA GLU A 30 10.63 5.05 5.54
C GLU A 30 9.91 5.49 4.25
N ILE A 31 9.04 4.64 3.72
CA ILE A 31 8.23 4.95 2.53
C ILE A 31 7.35 6.18 2.75
N SER A 32 6.75 6.33 3.93
CA SER A 32 5.96 7.51 4.29
C SER A 32 6.80 8.79 4.31
N ASN A 33 8.06 8.71 4.75
CA ASN A 33 8.96 9.86 4.79
C ASN A 33 9.37 10.29 3.39
N ILE A 34 9.74 9.31 2.54
CA ILE A 34 10.06 9.55 1.12
C ILE A 34 8.88 10.22 0.41
N ALA A 35 7.67 9.69 0.61
CA ALA A 35 6.46 10.27 0.03
C ALA A 35 6.20 11.69 0.54
N SER A 36 6.31 11.93 1.84
CA SER A 36 6.11 13.26 2.43
C SER A 36 7.11 14.28 1.91
N MET A 37 8.39 13.89 1.73
CA MET A 37 9.41 14.77 1.17
C MET A 37 9.07 15.16 -0.27
N LYS A 38 8.69 14.18 -1.10
CA LYS A 38 8.32 14.47 -2.50
C LYS A 38 7.11 15.37 -2.63
N ILE A 39 6.08 15.14 -1.81
CA ILE A 39 4.89 15.99 -1.79
C ILE A 39 5.26 17.42 -1.36
N PHE A 40 6.15 17.56 -0.39
CA PHE A 40 6.62 18.88 0.05
C PHE A 40 7.40 19.61 -1.04
N GLU A 41 8.28 18.92 -1.77
CA GLU A 41 9.04 19.49 -2.89
C GLU A 41 8.13 19.96 -4.04
N GLU A 42 7.09 19.20 -4.37
CA GLU A 42 6.24 19.46 -5.55
C GLU A 42 5.06 20.40 -5.24
N ALA A 43 4.49 20.33 -4.04
CA ALA A 43 3.26 21.03 -3.68
C ALA A 43 3.39 21.97 -2.47
N PHE A 44 4.58 22.08 -1.87
CA PHE A 44 4.82 22.82 -0.63
C PHE A 44 3.79 22.47 0.45
N GLU A 45 3.57 21.18 0.63
CA GLU A 45 2.58 20.64 1.55
C GLU A 45 3.17 19.51 2.40
N ARG A 46 2.83 19.49 3.68
CA ARG A 46 3.26 18.45 4.62
C ARG A 46 2.08 17.51 4.90
N VAL A 47 2.11 16.34 4.29
CA VAL A 47 1.13 15.28 4.56
C VAL A 47 1.75 14.28 5.54
N GLY A 48 1.06 14.00 6.64
CA GLY A 48 1.56 13.08 7.66
C GLY A 48 1.29 11.62 7.31
N TYR A 49 2.07 10.70 7.89
CA TYR A 49 1.84 9.24 7.74
C TYR A 49 0.41 8.81 8.08
N LYS A 50 -0.21 9.45 9.09
CA LYS A 50 -1.61 9.19 9.49
C LYS A 50 -2.62 9.44 8.37
N ASP A 51 -2.27 10.29 7.41
CA ASP A 51 -3.08 10.69 6.27
C ASP A 51 -2.61 9.98 4.98
N MET A 52 -1.84 8.89 5.11
CA MET A 52 -1.35 8.09 3.99
C MET A 52 -1.88 6.66 4.04
N ARG A 53 -2.38 6.17 2.90
CA ARG A 53 -2.52 4.74 2.63
C ARG A 53 -1.29 4.23 1.91
N ILE A 54 -0.61 3.27 2.52
CA ILE A 54 0.59 2.64 1.97
C ILE A 54 0.32 1.15 1.86
N TYR A 55 0.52 0.59 0.67
CA TYR A 55 0.45 -0.85 0.46
C TYR A 55 1.49 -1.28 -0.56
N LYS A 56 1.90 -2.55 -0.46
CA LYS A 56 2.80 -3.19 -1.43
C LYS A 56 1.98 -4.05 -2.37
N ARG A 57 2.23 -3.96 -3.68
CA ARG A 57 1.57 -4.81 -4.67
C ARG A 57 2.62 -5.66 -5.39
N GLY A 58 2.54 -6.97 -5.19
CA GLY A 58 3.51 -7.92 -5.74
C GLY A 58 4.90 -7.79 -5.12
N PHE A 59 5.91 -8.16 -5.90
CA PHE A 59 7.32 -7.99 -5.55
C PHE A 59 7.80 -6.69 -6.17
N GLY A 60 8.37 -5.78 -5.37
CA GLY A 60 9.09 -4.63 -5.92
C GLY A 60 8.50 -3.23 -5.71
N LYS A 61 7.19 -3.06 -5.48
CA LYS A 61 6.57 -1.73 -5.56
C LYS A 61 5.63 -1.38 -4.41
N TRP A 62 5.84 -0.18 -3.90
CA TRP A 62 5.02 0.51 -2.92
C TRP A 62 4.11 1.51 -3.61
N PHE A 63 2.85 1.47 -3.23
CA PHE A 63 1.84 2.40 -3.68
C PHE A 63 1.44 3.25 -2.48
N VAL A 64 1.53 4.57 -2.65
CA VAL A 64 1.18 5.55 -1.63
C VAL A 64 0.04 6.41 -2.14
N SER A 65 -1.02 6.54 -1.35
CA SER A 65 -2.07 7.54 -1.54
C SER A 65 -2.07 8.44 -0.31
N ALA A 66 -1.61 9.67 -0.46
CA ALA A 66 -1.53 10.65 0.61
C ALA A 66 -2.64 11.69 0.45
N TYR A 67 -3.42 11.90 1.49
CA TYR A 67 -4.55 12.82 1.52
C TYR A 67 -4.10 14.12 2.15
N GLY A 68 -3.76 15.10 1.30
CA GLY A 68 -3.43 16.45 1.74
C GLY A 68 -4.66 17.36 1.79
N ASP A 69 -4.44 18.62 2.11
CA ASP A 69 -5.38 19.73 2.02
C ASP A 69 -5.55 20.20 0.56
N LYS A 70 -4.46 20.24 -0.24
CA LYS A 70 -4.52 20.75 -1.63
C LYS A 70 -4.82 19.66 -2.67
N GLY A 71 -5.00 18.41 -2.25
CA GLY A 71 -5.30 17.30 -3.15
C GLY A 71 -4.90 15.92 -2.61
N ILE A 72 -5.12 14.91 -3.44
CA ILE A 72 -4.68 13.54 -3.24
C ILE A 72 -3.41 13.31 -4.06
N TYR A 73 -2.36 12.84 -3.39
CA TYR A 73 -1.08 12.52 -4.00
C TYR A 73 -0.92 11.01 -4.14
N MET A 74 -0.71 10.54 -5.36
CA MET A 74 -0.49 9.15 -5.68
C MET A 74 0.97 8.94 -6.09
N LEU A 75 1.68 8.06 -5.38
CA LEU A 75 3.08 7.76 -5.64
C LEU A 75 3.29 6.26 -5.84
N GLU A 76 4.21 5.93 -6.75
CA GLU A 76 4.79 4.59 -6.88
C GLU A 76 6.26 4.66 -6.51
N ILE A 77 6.69 3.86 -5.55
CA ILE A 77 8.06 3.84 -5.02
C ILE A 77 8.59 2.41 -5.12
N ASP A 78 9.81 2.20 -5.59
CA ASP A 78 10.43 0.86 -5.62
C ASP A 78 10.98 0.43 -4.25
N GLU A 79 11.59 -0.76 -4.16
CA GLU A 79 12.14 -1.25 -2.89
C GLU A 79 13.38 -0.48 -2.42
N ASP A 80 14.07 0.21 -3.34
CA ASP A 80 15.24 1.04 -3.05
C ASP A 80 14.84 2.47 -2.64
N GLY A 81 13.53 2.77 -2.57
CA GLY A 81 13.01 4.07 -2.18
C GLY A 81 12.97 5.10 -3.31
N LYS A 82 13.23 4.70 -4.56
CA LYS A 82 13.16 5.60 -5.72
C LYS A 82 11.71 5.77 -6.18
N ILE A 83 11.35 7.01 -6.44
CA ILE A 83 10.02 7.39 -6.91
C ILE A 83 9.92 7.12 -8.41
N LEU A 84 9.09 6.16 -8.78
CA LEU A 84 8.82 5.78 -10.17
C LEU A 84 7.72 6.63 -10.79
N LYS A 85 6.72 7.01 -9.98
CA LYS A 85 5.57 7.81 -10.42
C LYS A 85 5.13 8.76 -9.33
N TYR A 86 4.74 9.96 -9.72
CA TYR A 86 4.09 10.96 -8.89
C TYR A 86 2.93 11.57 -9.65
N GLN A 87 1.76 11.63 -9.02
CA GLN A 87 0.56 12.24 -9.58
C GLN A 87 -0.18 13.00 -8.48
N LYS A 88 -0.58 14.23 -8.76
CA LYS A 88 -1.46 15.02 -7.91
C LYS A 88 -2.85 15.07 -8.55
N ASN A 89 -3.86 14.69 -7.79
CA ASN A 89 -5.27 14.88 -8.14
C ASN A 89 -5.84 15.95 -7.20
N ASN A 90 -6.40 17.03 -7.74
CA ASN A 90 -7.10 18.01 -6.90
C ASN A 90 -8.42 17.41 -6.41
N TYR A 91 -8.83 17.75 -5.18
CA TYR A 91 -10.24 17.59 -4.83
C TYR A 91 -11.01 18.53 -5.75
N THR A 92 -11.96 17.99 -6.51
CA THR A 92 -12.83 18.76 -7.39
C THR A 92 -13.39 20.00 -6.68
N GLU A 93 -13.47 21.11 -7.40
CA GLU A 93 -14.35 22.24 -7.06
C GLU A 93 -15.82 21.83 -7.14
#